data_AF-L7FL25-F1
#
_entry.id   AF-L7FL25-F1
#
_cell.length_a   1.000
_cell.length_b   1.000
_cell.length_c   1.000
_cell.angle_alpha   90.00
_cell.angle_beta   90.00
_cell.angle_gamma   90.00
#
_symmetry.space_group_name_H-M   'P 1'
#
loop_
_entity.id
_entity.type
_entity.pdbx_description
1 polymer ?
#
loop_
_entity_poly.entity_id
_entity_poly.type
_entity_poly.pdbx_seq_one_letter_code
_entity_poly.pdbx_strand_id
1 'polypeptide(L)'
;MQNVTKICQFSFKNCSSLKSLHINKRAKISFGCFEGCVGLTSLEIPNNNKKVTFKVTNEDEKVLTPFGYTFGDHVCYFNTKDTYLKFDEIKNKNYFYELQGNFSSEELDTIVIPKNVTKISTGFFGMDALKSIDLGCVKELEDECFECSVNSLTIPTTLTKIGTKLFQSIIKPTSIDFCGNKYYTGIVTKQEQNFIEKCGVQCTNLEFELNNFEYYKYIPMGYKVIGGDQYRLPLYLTQIIIPNGVSQINSHCFSDLPNLKKVEFPETLRNINYGAFAF
;
A
#
# COMPACT_ATOMS: atom_id res chain seq x y z
N MET A 1 -5.58 -29.43 12.02
CA MET A 1 -6.40 -29.12 10.82
C MET A 1 -5.61 -29.44 9.54
N GLN A 2 -5.82 -30.62 8.92
CA GLN A 2 -4.91 -31.13 7.86
C GLN A 2 -5.12 -30.49 6.47
N ASN A 3 -6.31 -29.99 6.17
CA ASN A 3 -6.67 -29.47 4.84
C ASN A 3 -6.78 -27.94 4.76
N VAL A 4 -6.54 -27.23 5.87
CA VAL A 4 -6.58 -25.75 5.88
C VAL A 4 -5.37 -25.22 5.13
N THR A 5 -5.60 -24.42 4.08
CA THR A 5 -4.54 -23.83 3.24
C THR A 5 -4.25 -22.38 3.58
N LYS A 6 -5.17 -21.67 4.22
CA LYS A 6 -5.05 -20.27 4.61
C LYS A 6 -5.70 -20.02 5.96
N ILE A 7 -5.02 -19.25 6.81
CA ILE A 7 -5.52 -18.73 8.09
C ILE A 7 -5.36 -17.21 8.03
N CYS A 8 -6.49 -16.51 8.08
CA CYS A 8 -6.55 -15.07 7.94
C CYS A 8 -6.13 -14.34 9.21
N GLN A 9 -5.84 -13.05 9.09
CA GLN A 9 -5.41 -12.21 10.21
C GLN A 9 -6.38 -12.32 11.39
N PHE A 10 -5.84 -12.35 12.61
CA PHE A 10 -6.61 -12.38 13.86
C PHE A 10 -7.52 -13.61 14.07
N SER A 11 -7.36 -14.70 13.31
CA SER A 11 -8.28 -15.86 13.37
C SER A 11 -8.42 -16.51 14.75
N PHE A 12 -7.37 -16.52 15.59
CA PHE A 12 -7.43 -17.03 16.97
C PHE A 12 -7.17 -15.93 18.01
N LYS A 13 -7.23 -14.65 17.61
CA LYS A 13 -6.99 -13.53 18.52
C LYS A 13 -7.89 -13.63 19.75
N ASN A 14 -7.29 -13.42 20.92
CA ASN A 14 -7.92 -13.45 22.24
C ASN A 14 -8.61 -14.79 22.59
N CYS A 15 -8.26 -15.89 21.93
CA CYS A 15 -8.64 -17.24 22.37
C CYS A 15 -7.84 -17.66 23.63
N SER A 16 -8.03 -16.93 24.73
CA SER A 16 -7.29 -17.08 26.00
C SER A 16 -7.50 -18.42 26.69
N SER A 17 -8.58 -19.13 26.37
CA SER A 17 -8.88 -20.48 26.89
C SER A 17 -8.33 -21.62 26.02
N LEU A 18 -7.84 -21.34 24.80
CA LEU A 18 -7.38 -22.36 23.87
C LEU A 18 -6.10 -23.03 24.40
N LYS A 19 -6.13 -24.35 24.62
CA LYS A 19 -5.02 -25.11 25.21
C LYS A 19 -4.05 -25.70 24.20
N SER A 20 -4.57 -26.19 23.09
CA SER A 20 -3.76 -26.83 22.05
C SER A 20 -4.19 -26.41 20.66
N LEU A 21 -3.22 -26.16 19.79
CA LEU A 21 -3.49 -25.84 18.39
C LEU A 21 -2.45 -26.50 17.49
N HIS A 22 -2.92 -27.23 16.48
CA HIS A 22 -2.10 -27.87 15.48
C HIS A 22 -2.53 -27.41 14.07
N ILE A 23 -1.66 -26.63 13.44
CA ILE A 23 -1.79 -26.11 12.09
C ILE A 23 -0.80 -26.83 11.18
N ASN A 24 -1.31 -27.38 10.08
CA ASN A 24 -0.47 -28.12 9.13
C ASN A 24 0.58 -27.20 8.48
N LYS A 25 1.75 -27.76 8.14
CA LYS A 25 2.90 -27.02 7.61
C LYS A 25 2.67 -26.29 6.26
N ARG A 26 1.59 -26.62 5.52
CA ARG A 26 1.26 -26.00 4.23
C ARG A 26 0.36 -24.78 4.36
N ALA A 27 -0.24 -24.56 5.53
CA ALA A 27 -1.14 -23.43 5.74
C ALA A 27 -0.36 -22.11 5.66
N LYS A 28 -0.87 -21.15 4.86
CA LYS A 28 -0.40 -19.77 4.89
C LYS A 28 -1.08 -19.05 6.05
N ILE A 29 -0.28 -18.52 6.97
CA ILE A 29 -0.75 -17.80 8.16
C ILE A 29 -0.51 -16.31 7.96
N SER A 30 -1.53 -15.50 8.25
CA SER A 30 -1.41 -14.04 8.34
C SER A 30 -0.94 -13.60 9.74
N PHE A 31 -0.47 -12.36 9.88
CA PHE A 31 -0.07 -11.81 11.17
C PHE A 31 -1.25 -11.70 12.16
N GLY A 32 -0.94 -11.56 13.44
CA GLY A 32 -1.87 -11.33 14.53
C GLY A 32 -2.75 -12.54 14.88
N CYS A 33 -2.48 -13.71 14.32
CA CYS A 33 -3.36 -14.87 14.49
C CYS A 33 -3.42 -15.37 15.93
N PHE A 34 -2.36 -15.20 16.71
CA PHE A 34 -2.20 -15.81 18.04
C PHE A 34 -2.19 -14.78 19.17
N GLU A 35 -2.41 -13.50 18.88
CA GLU A 35 -2.45 -12.43 19.89
C GLU A 35 -3.39 -12.81 21.03
N GLY A 36 -2.94 -12.72 22.27
CA GLY A 36 -3.77 -13.01 23.44
C GLY A 36 -4.16 -14.49 23.63
N CYS A 37 -3.61 -15.43 22.85
CA CYS A 37 -3.77 -16.88 23.11
C CYS A 37 -2.94 -17.37 24.30
N VAL A 38 -3.11 -16.74 25.47
CA VAL A 38 -2.30 -16.98 26.68
C VAL A 38 -2.53 -18.35 27.31
N GLY A 39 -3.60 -19.06 26.94
CA GLY A 39 -3.92 -20.39 27.45
C GLY A 39 -3.19 -21.54 26.77
N LEU A 40 -2.48 -21.28 25.67
CA LEU A 40 -1.84 -22.34 24.88
C LEU A 40 -0.73 -23.01 25.68
N THR A 41 -0.75 -24.34 25.69
CA THR A 41 0.29 -25.20 26.28
C THR A 41 0.89 -26.16 25.25
N SER A 42 0.27 -26.30 24.06
CA SER A 42 0.79 -27.07 22.93
C SER A 42 0.49 -26.36 21.62
N LEU A 43 1.53 -26.08 20.83
CA LEU A 43 1.39 -25.34 19.57
C LEU A 43 2.33 -25.89 18.50
N GLU A 44 1.74 -26.36 17.39
CA GLU A 44 2.47 -26.70 16.17
C GLU A 44 1.96 -25.85 15.00
N ILE A 45 2.88 -25.07 14.42
CA ILE A 45 2.62 -24.16 13.30
C ILE A 45 3.66 -24.33 12.19
N PRO A 46 3.34 -23.94 10.93
CA PRO A 46 4.30 -23.79 9.85
C PRO A 46 5.58 -23.06 10.27
N ASN A 47 6.71 -23.74 10.16
CA ASN A 47 8.03 -23.21 10.46
C ASN A 47 9.10 -23.96 9.65
N ASN A 48 10.26 -23.34 9.52
CA ASN A 48 11.49 -23.97 9.06
C ASN A 48 12.50 -23.94 10.22
N ASN A 49 12.74 -25.09 10.86
CA ASN A 49 13.64 -25.21 12.01
C ASN A 49 13.36 -24.15 13.09
N LYS A 50 12.11 -24.10 13.57
CA LYS A 50 11.59 -23.12 14.54
C LYS A 50 11.50 -21.67 14.06
N LYS A 51 12.02 -21.31 12.89
CA LYS A 51 11.74 -19.99 12.29
C LYS A 51 10.37 -20.00 11.63
N VAL A 52 9.45 -19.16 12.07
CA VAL A 52 8.13 -19.05 11.45
C VAL A 52 8.24 -18.47 10.03
N THR A 53 7.35 -18.89 9.14
CA THR A 53 7.38 -18.52 7.71
C THR A 53 6.48 -17.34 7.36
N PHE A 54 5.92 -16.67 8.37
CA PHE A 54 4.99 -15.55 8.25
C PHE A 54 5.44 -14.40 9.16
N LYS A 55 5.01 -13.18 8.86
CA LYS A 55 5.25 -12.02 9.72
C LYS A 55 4.36 -12.09 10.95
N VAL A 56 4.90 -11.70 12.10
CA VAL A 56 4.21 -11.73 13.40
C VAL A 56 4.00 -10.32 13.92
N THR A 57 3.02 -10.13 14.80
CA THR A 57 2.98 -8.91 15.63
C THR A 57 3.84 -9.09 16.88
N ASN A 58 4.12 -8.00 17.60
CA ASN A 58 4.78 -8.10 18.91
C ASN A 58 3.97 -8.94 19.92
N GLU A 59 2.63 -8.99 19.78
CA GLU A 59 1.76 -9.80 20.62
C GLU A 59 1.78 -11.29 20.23
N ASP A 60 1.86 -11.61 18.94
CA ASP A 60 2.14 -12.98 18.49
C ASP A 60 3.49 -13.46 19.06
N GLU A 61 4.54 -12.65 18.97
CA GLU A 61 5.88 -13.00 19.47
C GLU A 61 5.85 -13.41 20.95
N LYS A 62 5.12 -12.67 21.79
CA LYS A 62 4.95 -13.00 23.22
C LYS A 62 4.34 -14.38 23.43
N VAL A 63 3.39 -14.78 22.58
CA VAL A 63 2.72 -16.09 22.65
C VAL A 63 3.59 -17.20 22.06
N LEU A 64 4.35 -16.92 21.00
CA LEU A 64 5.11 -17.92 20.24
C LEU A 64 6.49 -18.22 20.84
N THR A 65 7.13 -17.24 21.50
CA THR A 65 8.46 -17.38 22.09
C THR A 65 8.56 -18.53 23.11
N PRO A 66 7.59 -18.74 24.03
CA PRO A 66 7.61 -19.88 24.96
C PRO A 66 7.66 -21.26 24.29
N PHE A 67 7.22 -21.39 23.04
CA PHE A 67 7.28 -22.65 22.26
C PHE A 67 8.60 -22.82 21.48
N GLY A 68 9.53 -21.87 21.66
CA GLY A 68 10.86 -21.86 21.04
C GLY A 68 10.85 -21.43 19.58
N TYR A 69 9.81 -20.72 19.12
CA TYR A 69 9.79 -20.17 17.76
C TYR A 69 10.65 -18.90 17.64
N THR A 70 11.19 -18.65 16.45
CA THR A 70 11.97 -17.46 16.10
C THR A 70 11.35 -16.75 14.90
N PHE A 71 11.67 -15.47 14.73
CA PHE A 71 10.93 -14.55 13.86
C PHE A 71 11.86 -13.82 12.88
N GLY A 72 11.29 -13.41 11.75
CA GLY A 72 11.92 -12.50 10.79
C GLY A 72 11.35 -11.11 10.97
N ASP A 73 10.71 -10.60 9.92
CA ASP A 73 10.05 -9.30 9.93
C ASP A 73 8.73 -9.33 10.71
N HIS A 74 8.34 -8.18 11.25
CA HIS A 74 7.15 -7.98 12.05
C HIS A 74 6.13 -7.10 11.33
N VAL A 75 4.89 -7.17 11.82
CA VAL A 75 3.83 -6.21 11.51
C VAL A 75 3.54 -5.40 12.75
N CYS A 76 3.63 -4.07 12.65
CA CYS A 76 3.07 -3.16 13.63
C CYS A 76 1.68 -2.73 13.14
N TYR A 77 0.65 -3.39 13.68
CA TYR A 77 -0.74 -3.07 13.34
C TYR A 77 -1.27 -1.92 14.19
N PHE A 78 -1.85 -0.92 13.54
CA PHE A 78 -2.53 0.23 14.13
C PHE A 78 -4.04 0.14 13.92
N ASN A 79 -4.79 0.38 14.99
CA ASN A 79 -6.23 0.63 14.96
C ASN A 79 -6.51 2.05 15.46
N THR A 80 -7.75 2.52 15.30
CA THR A 80 -8.16 3.90 15.61
C THR A 80 -8.06 4.29 17.10
N LYS A 81 -7.79 3.34 18.00
CA LYS A 81 -7.54 3.60 19.43
C LYS A 81 -6.07 3.59 19.80
N ASP A 82 -5.20 3.15 18.88
CA ASP A 82 -3.77 3.13 19.12
C ASP A 82 -3.20 4.54 19.03
N THR A 83 -2.17 4.81 19.84
CA THR A 83 -1.50 6.11 19.85
C THR A 83 -0.14 6.03 19.17
N TYR A 84 0.49 7.19 18.98
CA TYR A 84 1.85 7.29 18.43
C TYR A 84 2.90 6.55 19.25
N LEU A 85 2.63 6.22 20.52
CA LEU A 85 3.56 5.49 21.39
C LEU A 85 3.95 4.12 20.82
N LYS A 86 3.15 3.54 19.93
CA LYS A 86 3.54 2.32 19.20
C LYS A 86 4.81 2.48 18.36
N PHE A 87 5.11 3.69 17.88
CA PHE A 87 6.38 3.95 17.22
C PHE A 87 7.57 3.84 18.20
N ASP A 88 7.39 4.25 19.46
CA ASP A 88 8.41 4.11 20.50
C ASP A 88 8.67 2.65 20.88
N GLU A 89 7.65 1.80 20.82
CA GLU A 89 7.77 0.37 21.08
C GLU A 89 8.63 -0.35 20.03
N ILE A 90 8.61 0.12 18.77
CA ILE A 90 9.30 -0.53 17.65
C ILE A 90 10.65 0.10 17.31
N LYS A 91 10.88 1.40 17.57
CA LYS A 91 12.05 2.14 17.05
C LYS A 91 13.42 1.58 17.45
N ASN A 92 13.50 0.91 18.60
CA ASN A 92 14.74 0.36 19.15
C ASN A 92 14.85 -1.16 18.98
N LYS A 93 13.93 -1.80 18.25
CA LYS A 93 13.93 -3.24 18.01
C LYS A 93 14.83 -3.59 16.83
N ASN A 94 15.45 -4.76 16.90
CA ASN A 94 16.34 -5.29 15.85
C ASN A 94 15.58 -6.01 14.71
N TYR A 95 14.27 -5.78 14.62
CA TYR A 95 13.41 -6.31 13.56
C TYR A 95 13.06 -5.23 12.56
N PHE A 96 12.76 -5.63 11.33
CA PHE A 96 12.11 -4.77 10.36
C PHE A 96 10.58 -4.85 10.53
N TYR A 97 9.91 -3.73 10.35
CA TYR A 97 8.47 -3.61 10.54
C TYR A 97 7.76 -3.21 9.25
N GLU A 98 6.61 -3.83 9.02
CA GLU A 98 5.57 -3.31 8.15
C GLU A 98 4.50 -2.63 9.00
N LEU A 99 4.16 -1.38 8.67
CA LEU A 99 3.04 -0.69 9.28
C LEU A 99 1.76 -1.07 8.55
N GLN A 100 0.76 -1.51 9.31
CA GLN A 100 -0.54 -1.88 8.77
C GLN A 100 -1.68 -1.29 9.59
N GLY A 101 -2.86 -1.17 8.96
CA GLY A 101 -4.05 -0.62 9.58
C GLY A 101 -4.15 0.88 9.35
N ASN A 102 -4.65 1.64 10.32
CA ASN A 102 -4.85 3.08 10.20
C ASN A 102 -4.29 3.78 11.43
N PHE A 103 -3.35 4.67 11.21
CA PHE A 103 -2.76 5.57 12.18
C PHE A 103 -3.43 6.94 12.08
N SER A 104 -3.92 7.39 13.24
CA SER A 104 -4.36 8.75 13.46
C SER A 104 -3.80 9.27 14.77
N SER A 105 -3.65 10.59 14.86
CA SER A 105 -3.29 11.27 16.09
C SER A 105 -3.99 12.61 16.12
N GLU A 106 -4.62 12.93 17.25
CA GLU A 106 -5.15 14.27 17.52
C GLU A 106 -4.14 15.14 18.29
N GLU A 107 -3.07 14.52 18.78
CA GLU A 107 -2.06 15.14 19.66
C GLU A 107 -0.82 15.61 18.90
N LEU A 108 -0.50 14.94 17.78
CA LEU A 108 0.70 15.21 17.00
C LEU A 108 0.38 16.01 15.74
N ASP A 109 1.20 17.03 15.49
CA ASP A 109 1.24 17.74 14.22
C ASP A 109 2.36 17.22 13.30
N THR A 110 3.33 16.49 13.83
CA THR A 110 4.49 16.00 13.10
C THR A 110 4.81 14.55 13.48
N ILE A 111 5.29 13.78 12.51
CA ILE A 111 5.72 12.41 12.74
C ILE A 111 6.94 12.03 11.91
N VAL A 112 7.84 11.26 12.53
CA VAL A 112 8.99 10.65 11.87
C VAL A 112 8.88 9.14 11.98
N ILE A 113 8.83 8.47 10.84
CA ILE A 113 8.71 7.02 10.77
C ILE A 113 10.05 6.36 11.20
N PRO A 114 10.03 5.40 12.13
CA PRO A 114 11.25 4.74 12.59
C PRO A 114 12.05 4.08 11.47
N LYS A 115 13.38 4.17 11.53
CA LYS A 115 14.31 3.68 10.49
C LYS A 115 14.18 2.18 10.16
N ASN A 116 13.61 1.39 11.06
CA ASN A 116 13.42 -0.05 10.89
C ASN A 116 12.07 -0.38 10.24
N VAL A 117 11.26 0.62 9.89
CA VAL A 117 10.07 0.42 9.07
C VAL A 117 10.46 0.30 7.60
N THR A 118 10.08 -0.80 6.96
CA THR A 118 10.38 -1.07 5.55
C THR A 118 9.19 -0.88 4.64
N LYS A 119 7.96 -1.02 5.15
CA LYS A 119 6.74 -0.96 4.36
C LYS A 119 5.61 -0.26 5.12
N ILE A 120 4.80 0.52 4.40
CA ILE A 120 3.57 1.13 4.92
C ILE A 120 2.39 0.71 4.02
N SER A 121 1.30 0.26 4.63
CA SER A 121 0.12 -0.21 3.91
C SER A 121 -0.78 0.90 3.38
N THR A 122 -1.73 0.51 2.54
CA THR A 122 -2.82 1.37 2.06
C THR A 122 -3.57 2.02 3.21
N GLY A 123 -3.94 3.29 3.05
CA GLY A 123 -4.75 4.05 4.01
C GLY A 123 -4.12 4.23 5.39
N PHE A 124 -2.80 4.06 5.52
CA PHE A 124 -2.17 4.05 6.84
C PHE A 124 -2.25 5.40 7.53
N PHE A 125 -2.08 6.53 6.83
CA PHE A 125 -2.18 7.86 7.45
C PHE A 125 -3.57 8.44 7.26
N GLY A 126 -4.42 8.37 8.30
CA GLY A 126 -5.86 8.50 8.17
C GLY A 126 -6.57 9.79 8.62
N MET A 127 -5.89 10.87 9.05
CA MET A 127 -6.59 12.05 9.64
C MET A 127 -5.86 13.42 9.48
N ASP A 128 -6.63 14.51 9.65
CA ASP A 128 -6.29 15.91 9.29
C ASP A 128 -5.37 16.68 10.25
N ALA A 129 -5.06 16.17 11.45
CA ALA A 129 -4.26 16.93 12.41
C ALA A 129 -2.74 16.92 12.07
N LEU A 130 -2.27 15.88 11.38
CA LEU A 130 -0.88 15.77 10.96
C LEU A 130 -0.57 16.83 9.91
N LYS A 131 0.38 17.71 10.23
CA LYS A 131 0.90 18.74 9.34
C LYS A 131 2.20 18.32 8.67
N SER A 132 3.01 17.46 9.27
CA SER A 132 4.26 16.99 8.67
C SER A 132 4.48 15.50 8.87
N ILE A 133 4.90 14.82 7.80
CA ILE A 133 5.30 13.42 7.83
C ILE A 133 6.71 13.29 7.25
N ASP A 134 7.61 12.65 7.99
CA ASP A 134 8.88 12.17 7.49
C ASP A 134 8.84 10.63 7.43
N LEU A 135 8.93 10.09 6.21
CA LEU A 135 8.89 8.65 5.97
C LEU A 135 10.19 7.90 6.33
N GLY A 136 11.25 8.60 6.75
CA GLY A 136 12.47 8.00 7.28
C GLY A 136 13.22 7.17 6.24
N CYS A 137 13.21 5.84 6.38
CA CYS A 137 13.93 4.91 5.51
C CYS A 137 13.03 3.84 4.86
N VAL A 138 11.74 4.15 4.72
CA VAL A 138 10.75 3.24 4.12
C VAL A 138 11.17 2.85 2.70
N LYS A 139 10.94 1.59 2.34
CA LYS A 139 11.29 1.01 1.03
C LYS A 139 10.07 0.79 0.14
N GLU A 140 8.91 0.57 0.75
CA GLU A 140 7.67 0.24 0.05
C GLU A 140 6.49 1.03 0.63
N LEU A 141 5.76 1.72 -0.25
CA LEU A 141 4.45 2.32 0.05
C LEU A 141 3.41 1.60 -0.81
N GLU A 142 2.29 1.21 -0.23
CA GLU A 142 1.13 0.69 -0.97
C GLU A 142 0.27 1.84 -1.54
N ASP A 143 -0.81 1.49 -2.23
CA ASP A 143 -1.72 2.47 -2.85
C ASP A 143 -2.36 3.36 -1.78
N GLU A 144 -2.60 4.65 -2.08
CA GLU A 144 -3.40 5.55 -1.23
C GLU A 144 -2.93 5.57 0.25
N CYS A 145 -1.60 5.49 0.52
CA CYS A 145 -1.08 5.50 1.90
C CYS A 145 -1.46 6.76 2.71
N PHE A 146 -1.74 7.87 2.03
CA PHE A 146 -2.08 9.15 2.64
C PHE A 146 -3.54 9.48 2.38
N GLU A 147 -4.37 9.33 3.41
CA GLU A 147 -5.76 9.79 3.47
C GLU A 147 -5.88 11.10 4.27
N CYS A 148 -4.76 11.81 4.45
CA CYS A 148 -4.68 13.07 5.18
C CYS A 148 -4.13 14.19 4.30
N SER A 149 -4.41 15.44 4.66
CA SER A 149 -3.75 16.62 4.09
C SER A 149 -2.60 17.05 5.02
N VAL A 150 -1.37 16.99 4.52
CA VAL A 150 -0.17 17.45 5.24
C VAL A 150 0.36 18.75 4.62
N ASN A 151 1.08 19.56 5.38
CA ASN A 151 1.80 20.75 4.88
C ASN A 151 3.24 20.43 4.46
N SER A 152 3.83 19.35 4.97
CA SER A 152 5.19 18.94 4.63
C SER A 152 5.32 17.42 4.60
N LEU A 153 5.94 16.90 3.54
CA LEU A 153 6.20 15.48 3.37
C LEU A 153 7.65 15.24 2.94
N THR A 154 8.36 14.38 3.68
CA THR A 154 9.70 13.91 3.30
C THR A 154 9.61 12.53 2.67
N ILE A 155 9.97 12.43 1.39
CA ILE A 155 10.05 11.19 0.60
C ILE A 155 11.50 10.70 0.59
N PRO A 156 11.79 9.48 1.06
CA PRO A 156 13.15 9.04 1.28
C PRO A 156 13.77 8.47 0.01
N THR A 157 15.10 8.48 -0.06
CA THR A 157 15.86 7.91 -1.19
C THR A 157 15.84 6.37 -1.23
N THR A 158 15.36 5.74 -0.16
CA THR A 158 15.25 4.28 -0.01
C THR A 158 14.03 3.68 -0.69
N LEU A 159 13.09 4.52 -1.16
CA LEU A 159 11.80 4.09 -1.68
C LEU A 159 11.97 3.42 -3.06
N THR A 160 11.56 2.15 -3.17
CA THR A 160 11.75 1.31 -4.37
C THR A 160 10.45 0.77 -4.95
N LYS A 161 9.40 0.65 -4.13
CA LYS A 161 8.04 0.32 -4.58
C LYS A 161 7.08 1.39 -4.08
N ILE A 162 6.31 1.94 -4.99
CA ILE A 162 5.42 3.07 -4.73
C ILE A 162 4.06 2.72 -5.30
N GLY A 163 3.06 2.69 -4.42
CA GLY A 163 1.68 2.56 -4.80
C GLY A 163 1.18 3.75 -5.62
N THR A 164 0.02 3.56 -6.19
CA THR A 164 -0.72 4.57 -6.95
C THR A 164 -1.41 5.57 -6.01
N LYS A 165 -1.75 6.75 -6.56
CA LYS A 165 -2.53 7.79 -5.86
C LYS A 165 -1.93 8.28 -4.54
N LEU A 166 -0.60 8.17 -4.39
CA LEU A 166 0.11 8.60 -3.19
C LEU A 166 -0.14 10.07 -2.85
N PHE A 167 -0.22 10.93 -3.87
CA PHE A 167 -0.37 12.37 -3.71
C PHE A 167 -1.82 12.85 -3.73
N GLN A 168 -2.80 11.99 -4.04
CA GLN A 168 -4.18 12.40 -4.33
C GLN A 168 -4.80 13.27 -3.22
N SER A 169 -4.55 12.92 -1.96
CA SER A 169 -5.09 13.63 -0.79
C SER A 169 -4.23 14.81 -0.31
N ILE A 170 -2.99 14.95 -0.82
CA ILE A 170 -1.99 15.90 -0.29
C ILE A 170 -1.70 17.10 -1.20
N ILE A 171 -2.34 17.27 -2.36
CA ILE A 171 -2.04 18.37 -3.32
C ILE A 171 -2.84 19.66 -3.01
N LYS A 172 -2.83 20.11 -1.75
CA LYS A 172 -2.97 21.55 -1.39
C LYS A 172 -1.58 22.06 -0.97
N PRO A 173 -1.30 23.29 -0.47
CA PRO A 173 0.09 23.78 -0.44
C PRO A 173 0.94 22.98 0.55
N THR A 174 1.60 21.95 0.03
CA THR A 174 2.37 20.94 0.75
C THR A 174 3.79 21.00 0.24
N SER A 175 4.77 21.37 1.08
CA SER A 175 6.17 21.24 0.71
C SER A 175 6.56 19.76 0.64
N ILE A 176 7.15 19.30 -0.47
CA ILE A 176 7.65 17.92 -0.57
C ILE A 176 9.17 17.95 -0.70
N ASP A 177 9.86 17.36 0.26
CA ASP A 177 11.30 17.11 0.20
C ASP A 177 11.53 15.69 -0.32
N PHE A 178 12.30 15.56 -1.40
CA PHE A 178 12.68 14.28 -1.99
C PHE A 178 14.07 13.82 -1.58
N CYS A 179 14.67 14.45 -0.56
CA CYS A 179 15.99 14.12 -0.01
C CYS A 179 17.09 14.05 -1.08
N GLY A 180 17.02 14.93 -2.09
CA GLY A 180 17.97 15.00 -3.20
C GLY A 180 17.75 13.98 -4.32
N ASN A 181 16.67 13.19 -4.30
CA ASN A 181 16.29 12.36 -5.45
C ASN A 181 16.03 13.23 -6.68
N LYS A 182 16.64 12.86 -7.81
CA LYS A 182 16.44 13.53 -9.09
C LYS A 182 15.19 13.04 -9.84
N TYR A 183 14.74 11.83 -9.52
CA TYR A 183 13.65 11.17 -10.21
C TYR A 183 12.61 10.68 -9.21
N TYR A 184 11.34 10.89 -9.53
CA TYR A 184 10.22 10.25 -8.86
C TYR A 184 9.63 9.18 -9.79
N THR A 185 9.59 7.94 -9.33
CA THR A 185 9.21 6.77 -10.12
C THR A 185 7.80 6.26 -9.83
N GLY A 186 7.09 6.86 -8.86
CA GLY A 186 5.68 6.56 -8.65
C GLY A 186 4.82 7.08 -9.81
N ILE A 187 3.62 6.52 -9.96
CA ILE A 187 2.64 7.01 -10.93
C ILE A 187 2.07 8.33 -10.42
N VAL A 188 2.04 9.36 -11.27
CA VAL A 188 1.46 10.66 -10.93
C VAL A 188 0.56 11.21 -12.02
N THR A 189 -0.41 12.03 -11.63
CA THR A 189 -1.21 12.84 -12.55
C THR A 189 -0.38 13.99 -13.13
N LYS A 190 -0.90 14.67 -14.16
CA LYS A 190 -0.21 15.84 -14.74
C LYS A 190 -0.13 17.00 -13.74
N GLN A 191 -1.14 17.16 -12.89
CA GLN A 191 -1.16 18.16 -11.84
C GLN A 191 -0.07 17.89 -10.79
N GLU A 192 0.05 16.65 -10.34
CA GLU A 192 1.09 16.21 -9.41
C GLU A 192 2.48 16.39 -10.00
N GLN A 193 2.69 16.00 -11.27
CA GLN A 193 3.97 16.22 -11.97
C GLN A 193 4.39 17.69 -11.91
N ASN A 194 3.48 18.62 -12.23
CA ASN A 194 3.79 20.05 -12.22
C ASN A 194 4.21 20.56 -10.83
N PHE A 195 3.70 19.94 -9.77
CA PHE A 195 4.08 20.26 -8.40
C PHE A 195 5.47 19.69 -8.07
N ILE A 196 5.69 18.40 -8.36
CA ILE A 196 6.93 17.68 -8.07
C ILE A 196 8.12 18.26 -8.84
N GLU A 197 7.91 18.66 -10.09
CA GLU A 197 8.96 19.29 -10.93
C GLU A 197 9.39 20.66 -10.39
N LYS A 198 8.52 21.39 -9.68
CA LYS A 198 8.91 22.62 -8.96
C LYS A 198 9.85 22.34 -7.79
N CYS A 199 9.83 21.13 -7.23
CA CYS A 199 10.82 20.67 -6.26
C CYS A 199 12.16 20.24 -6.91
N GLY A 200 12.32 20.38 -8.24
CA GLY A 200 13.53 19.98 -8.95
C GLY A 200 13.62 18.48 -9.23
N VAL A 201 12.49 17.76 -9.19
CA VAL A 201 12.43 16.31 -9.36
C VAL A 201 11.67 15.95 -10.63
N GLN A 202 12.23 15.08 -11.46
CA GLN A 202 11.60 14.64 -12.70
C GLN A 202 10.71 13.41 -12.46
N CYS A 203 9.44 13.48 -12.84
CA CYS A 203 8.55 12.32 -12.81
C CYS A 203 8.76 11.44 -14.05
N THR A 204 8.88 10.12 -13.86
CA THR A 204 9.13 9.19 -14.98
C THR A 204 7.89 8.42 -15.43
N ASN A 205 6.83 8.40 -14.62
CA ASN A 205 5.63 7.63 -14.89
C ASN A 205 4.37 8.47 -14.68
N LEU A 206 3.61 8.69 -15.76
CA LEU A 206 2.41 9.51 -15.75
C LEU A 206 1.15 8.68 -15.97
N GLU A 207 0.06 9.09 -15.31
CA GLU A 207 -1.29 8.62 -15.55
C GLU A 207 -2.02 9.55 -16.54
N PHE A 208 -2.63 8.95 -17.56
CA PHE A 208 -3.60 9.64 -18.41
C PHE A 208 -4.97 9.55 -17.75
N GLU A 209 -5.43 10.67 -17.21
CA GLU A 209 -6.79 10.78 -16.68
C GLU A 209 -7.80 10.96 -17.82
N LEU A 210 -8.77 10.05 -17.91
CA LEU A 210 -9.74 9.99 -18.99
C LEU A 210 -10.69 11.19 -19.05
N ASN A 211 -10.83 11.96 -17.96
CA ASN A 211 -11.52 13.25 -17.99
C ASN A 211 -10.92 14.23 -19.03
N ASN A 212 -9.65 14.06 -19.39
CA ASN A 212 -8.98 14.84 -20.42
C ASN A 212 -9.27 14.34 -21.84
N PHE A 213 -9.96 13.21 -22.01
CA PHE A 213 -10.27 12.64 -23.32
C PHE A 213 -11.13 13.58 -24.16
N GLU A 214 -12.03 14.35 -23.55
CA GLU A 214 -12.84 15.32 -24.30
C GLU A 214 -11.97 16.42 -24.94
N TYR A 215 -10.86 16.79 -24.30
CA TYR A 215 -9.91 17.75 -24.83
C TYR A 215 -9.04 17.14 -25.93
N TYR A 216 -8.40 16.00 -25.65
CA TYR A 216 -7.46 15.38 -26.59
C TYR A 216 -8.13 14.65 -27.75
N LYS A 217 -9.32 14.07 -27.54
CA LYS A 217 -10.03 13.14 -28.45
C LYS A 217 -9.32 11.81 -28.71
N TYR A 218 -8.14 11.61 -28.13
CA TYR A 218 -7.35 10.37 -28.16
C TYR A 218 -6.53 10.27 -26.87
N ILE A 219 -5.88 9.13 -26.67
CA ILE A 219 -4.94 8.92 -25.56
C ILE A 219 -3.52 9.22 -26.10
N PRO A 220 -2.84 10.28 -25.65
CA PRO A 220 -1.53 10.64 -26.18
C PRO A 220 -0.42 9.67 -25.76
N MET A 221 0.71 9.69 -26.47
CA MET A 221 1.92 8.97 -26.04
C MET A 221 2.52 9.61 -24.77
N GLY A 222 3.37 8.86 -24.07
CA GLY A 222 4.10 9.35 -22.89
C GLY A 222 3.45 9.02 -21.54
N TYR A 223 2.30 8.33 -21.54
CA TYR A 223 1.63 7.85 -20.35
C TYR A 223 1.92 6.38 -20.09
N LYS A 224 2.08 6.05 -18.80
CA LYS A 224 2.36 4.70 -18.31
C LYS A 224 1.09 3.96 -17.91
N VAL A 225 0.12 4.70 -17.38
CA VAL A 225 -1.15 4.18 -16.87
C VAL A 225 -2.30 4.97 -17.49
N ILE A 226 -3.42 4.31 -17.77
CA ILE A 226 -4.69 4.97 -18.07
C ILE A 226 -5.61 4.79 -16.87
N GLY A 227 -6.16 5.90 -16.39
CA GLY A 227 -7.15 5.93 -15.31
C GLY A 227 -8.09 7.11 -15.44
N GLY A 228 -8.69 7.56 -14.35
CA GLY A 228 -9.77 8.54 -14.35
C GLY A 228 -11.08 7.91 -13.91
N ASP A 229 -11.12 7.54 -12.64
CA ASP A 229 -12.28 6.92 -12.01
C ASP A 229 -13.54 7.76 -12.29
N GLN A 230 -14.64 7.08 -12.64
CA GLN A 230 -15.98 7.66 -12.83
C GLN A 230 -16.17 8.55 -14.08
N TYR A 231 -15.16 8.79 -14.90
CA TYR A 231 -15.38 9.49 -16.18
C TYR A 231 -16.00 8.57 -17.22
N ARG A 232 -17.17 8.95 -17.73
CA ARG A 232 -17.82 8.24 -18.83
C ARG A 232 -17.34 8.78 -20.16
N LEU A 233 -16.64 7.94 -20.90
CA LEU A 233 -16.24 8.24 -22.27
C LEU A 233 -17.46 8.39 -23.19
N PRO A 234 -17.31 9.11 -24.32
CA PRO A 234 -18.43 9.32 -25.24
C PRO A 234 -18.98 8.01 -25.81
N LEU A 235 -20.30 7.82 -25.69
CA LEU A 235 -20.99 6.58 -26.09
C LEU A 235 -20.92 6.29 -27.60
N TYR A 236 -20.52 7.26 -28.43
CA TYR A 236 -20.34 7.09 -29.86
C TYR A 236 -19.01 6.44 -30.24
N LEU A 237 -18.08 6.24 -29.29
CA LEU A 237 -16.78 5.65 -29.60
C LEU A 237 -16.93 4.23 -30.15
N THR A 238 -16.39 4.01 -31.35
CA THR A 238 -16.37 2.70 -32.02
C THR A 238 -15.01 2.04 -31.98
N GLN A 239 -13.96 2.81 -31.73
CA GLN A 239 -12.59 2.33 -31.64
C GLN A 239 -11.83 3.04 -30.53
N ILE A 240 -10.98 2.28 -29.82
CA ILE A 240 -9.99 2.81 -28.88
C ILE A 240 -8.60 2.34 -29.32
N ILE A 241 -7.64 3.25 -29.33
CA ILE A 241 -6.23 2.93 -29.57
C ILE A 241 -5.46 3.27 -28.29
N ILE A 242 -4.82 2.26 -27.71
CA ILE A 242 -3.98 2.42 -26.53
C ILE A 242 -2.52 2.60 -27.01
N PRO A 243 -1.87 3.73 -26.71
CA PRO A 243 -0.55 4.05 -27.27
C PRO A 243 0.58 3.23 -26.63
N ASN A 244 1.67 3.03 -27.39
CA ASN A 244 2.91 2.45 -26.87
C ASN A 244 3.44 3.25 -25.68
N GLY A 245 3.87 2.53 -24.63
CA GLY A 245 4.30 3.11 -23.35
C GLY A 245 3.35 2.77 -22.20
N VAL A 246 2.05 2.64 -22.49
CA VAL A 246 1.04 2.23 -21.51
C VAL A 246 1.29 0.79 -21.09
N SER A 247 1.39 0.54 -19.79
CA SER A 247 1.53 -0.79 -19.19
C SER A 247 0.33 -1.24 -18.36
N GLN A 248 -0.56 -0.32 -17.98
CA GLN A 248 -1.73 -0.62 -17.17
C GLN A 248 -2.95 0.20 -17.59
N ILE A 249 -4.11 -0.45 -17.57
CA ILE A 249 -5.43 0.17 -17.68
C ILE A 249 -6.17 -0.09 -16.36
N ASN A 250 -6.57 0.98 -15.67
CA ASN A 250 -7.27 0.91 -14.39
C ASN A 250 -8.70 0.40 -14.55
N SER A 251 -9.31 0.05 -13.42
CA SER A 251 -10.65 -0.52 -13.37
C SER A 251 -11.67 0.44 -13.98
N HIS A 252 -12.65 -0.08 -14.72
CA HIS A 252 -13.77 0.67 -15.29
C HIS A 252 -13.43 1.87 -16.21
N CYS A 253 -12.19 1.99 -16.70
CA CYS A 253 -11.77 3.10 -17.57
C CYS A 253 -12.63 3.23 -18.85
N PHE A 254 -12.96 2.12 -19.48
CA PHE A 254 -13.69 2.06 -20.75
C PHE A 254 -14.99 1.28 -20.61
N SER A 255 -15.61 1.30 -19.42
CA SER A 255 -16.89 0.64 -19.20
C SER A 255 -18.05 1.38 -19.88
N ASP A 256 -19.16 0.68 -20.11
CA ASP A 256 -20.41 1.22 -20.66
C ASP A 256 -20.25 1.87 -22.05
N LEU A 257 -19.41 1.31 -22.93
CA LEU A 257 -19.22 1.80 -24.30
C LEU A 257 -19.99 0.93 -25.32
N PRO A 258 -21.29 1.21 -25.60
CA PRO A 258 -22.16 0.31 -26.34
C PRO A 258 -21.82 0.16 -27.82
N ASN A 259 -21.09 1.12 -28.39
CA ASN A 259 -20.73 1.14 -29.79
C ASN A 259 -19.29 0.70 -30.06
N LEU A 260 -18.52 0.33 -29.03
CA LEU A 260 -17.11 -0.04 -29.15
C LEU A 260 -16.96 -1.36 -29.91
N LYS A 261 -16.34 -1.30 -31.09
CA LYS A 261 -16.14 -2.45 -31.99
C LYS A 261 -14.69 -2.91 -32.05
N LYS A 262 -13.74 -2.05 -31.69
CA LYS A 262 -12.30 -2.33 -31.83
C LYS A 262 -11.49 -1.69 -30.71
N VAL A 263 -10.55 -2.45 -30.17
CA VAL A 263 -9.52 -1.94 -29.24
C VAL A 263 -8.15 -2.40 -29.74
N GLU A 264 -7.21 -1.46 -29.86
CA GLU A 264 -5.82 -1.75 -30.19
C GLU A 264 -4.96 -1.60 -28.94
N PHE A 265 -4.22 -2.65 -28.58
CA PHE A 265 -3.34 -2.68 -27.42
C PHE A 265 -1.87 -2.59 -27.82
N PRO A 266 -1.02 -1.90 -27.04
CA PRO A 266 0.41 -1.84 -27.28
C PRO A 266 1.10 -3.09 -26.74
N GLU A 267 2.30 -3.39 -27.26
CA GLU A 267 3.14 -4.49 -26.75
C GLU A 267 3.63 -4.26 -25.32
N THR A 268 3.54 -3.03 -24.81
CA THR A 268 3.94 -2.66 -23.45
C THR A 268 2.88 -2.97 -22.39
N LEU A 269 1.63 -3.26 -22.78
CA LEU A 269 0.53 -3.51 -21.86
C LEU A 269 0.77 -4.80 -21.07
N ARG A 270 0.60 -4.74 -19.74
CA ARG A 270 0.77 -5.89 -18.83
C ARG A 270 -0.49 -6.17 -18.05
N ASN A 271 -1.21 -5.12 -17.65
CA ASN A 271 -2.35 -5.23 -16.73
C ASN A 271 -3.58 -4.54 -17.32
N ILE A 272 -4.71 -5.25 -17.31
CA ILE A 272 -6.04 -4.70 -17.54
C ILE A 272 -6.86 -5.04 -16.29
N ASN A 273 -7.20 -4.02 -15.51
CA ASN A 273 -7.85 -4.22 -14.22
C ASN A 273 -9.35 -4.54 -14.38
N TYR A 274 -9.98 -4.89 -13.25
CA TYR A 274 -11.35 -5.36 -13.19
C TYR A 274 -12.32 -4.43 -13.92
N GLY A 275 -13.14 -5.00 -14.81
CA GLY A 275 -14.19 -4.29 -15.51
C GLY A 275 -13.72 -3.13 -16.40
N ALA A 276 -12.42 -3.04 -16.75
CA ALA A 276 -11.88 -1.96 -17.58
C ALA A 276 -12.65 -1.75 -18.90
N PHE A 277 -13.25 -2.79 -19.46
CA PHE A 277 -14.10 -2.75 -20.66
C PHE A 277 -15.45 -3.44 -20.42
N ALA A 278 -15.96 -3.43 -19.17
CA ALA A 278 -17.26 -4.03 -18.85
C ALA A 278 -18.41 -3.26 -19.51
N PHE A 279 -19.49 -3.97 -19.83
CA PHE A 279 -20.75 -3.40 -20.33
C PHE A 279 -21.78 -3.37 -19.21
#